data_AF-A0A6J6RDV3-F1
#
_entry.id   AF-A0A6J6RDV3-F1
#
_cell.length_a   1.000
_cell.length_b   1.000
_cell.length_c   1.000
_cell.angle_alpha   90.00
_cell.angle_beta   90.00
_cell.angle_gamma   90.00
#
_symmetry.space_group_name_H-M   'P 1'
#
loop_
_entity.id
_entity.type
_entity.pdbx_description
1 polymer ?
#
loop_
_entity_poly.entity_id
_entity_poly.type
_entity_poly.pdbx_seq_one_letter_code
_entity_poly.pdbx_strand_id
1 'polypeptide(L)'
;MTGALVESVNTFKEEVQKNFDLPIFLNPQDFPNSRFDSAKIVLRANQLGLSGVEVERQLEKQGVRVEMADRDTIVFLATLADTTQDFFTLAAILIPILKQLQGVPRPSVTSLSWSIVPQIGISIRDAYFAESELVDAKSAIGRISADLIAPYPPGVAVVAPGEILTEEIVTGLSATQAAGVRIAYATDPTLERFRVVKR
;
A
#
# COMPACT_ATOMS: atom_id res chain seq x y z
N MET A 1 28.49 11.88 -6.83
CA MET A 1 27.86 11.61 -5.52
C MET A 1 26.66 10.66 -5.59
N THR A 2 26.12 10.31 -6.77
CA THR A 2 24.98 9.35 -6.91
C THR A 2 25.39 7.88 -7.10
N GLY A 3 26.59 7.58 -7.61
CA GLY A 3 27.01 6.19 -7.91
C GLY A 3 27.13 5.27 -6.67
N ALA A 4 27.72 5.76 -5.58
CA ALA A 4 27.97 4.96 -4.38
C ALA A 4 26.69 4.51 -3.65
N LEU A 5 25.64 5.34 -3.67
CA LEU A 5 24.34 4.96 -3.13
C LEU A 5 23.71 3.85 -3.97
N VAL A 6 23.69 4.02 -5.29
CA VAL A 6 23.16 3.01 -6.22
C VAL A 6 23.93 1.69 -6.12
N GLU A 7 25.26 1.75 -5.97
CA GLU A 7 26.09 0.57 -5.74
C GLU A 7 25.76 -0.14 -4.42
N SER A 8 25.59 0.61 -3.32
CA SER A 8 25.15 0.06 -2.04
C SER A 8 23.77 -0.61 -2.14
N VAL A 9 22.82 0.03 -2.83
CA VAL A 9 21.48 -0.54 -3.07
C VAL A 9 21.55 -1.83 -3.90
N ASN A 10 22.36 -1.85 -4.95
CA ASN A 10 22.51 -3.04 -5.79
C ASN A 10 23.16 -4.19 -5.00
N THR A 11 24.23 -3.89 -4.24
CA THR A 11 24.91 -4.87 -3.37
C THR A 11 23.94 -5.45 -2.33
N PHE A 12 23.14 -4.59 -1.70
CA PHE A 12 22.08 -5.01 -0.78
C PHE A 12 21.08 -5.96 -1.45
N LYS A 13 20.54 -5.57 -2.60
CA LYS A 13 19.55 -6.37 -3.35
C LYS A 13 20.13 -7.72 -3.75
N GLU A 14 21.37 -7.75 -4.24
CA GLU A 14 22.08 -8.98 -4.59
C GLU A 14 22.26 -9.89 -3.37
N GLU A 15 22.70 -9.33 -2.23
CA GLU A 15 22.92 -10.11 -1.01
C GLU A 15 21.64 -10.74 -0.48
N VAL A 16 20.54 -9.99 -0.46
CA VAL A 16 19.24 -10.52 -0.07
C VAL A 16 18.72 -11.52 -1.11
N GLN A 17 18.83 -11.22 -2.41
CA GLN A 17 18.31 -12.08 -3.50
C GLN A 17 18.96 -13.47 -3.55
N LYS A 18 20.25 -13.62 -3.20
CA LYS A 18 20.95 -14.92 -3.16
C LYS A 18 20.30 -15.94 -2.22
N ASN A 19 19.44 -15.49 -1.31
CA ASN A 19 18.76 -16.35 -0.35
C ASN A 19 17.42 -16.91 -0.87
N PHE A 20 16.99 -16.55 -2.09
CA PHE A 20 15.67 -16.90 -2.63
C PHE A 20 15.74 -17.23 -4.12
N ASP A 21 15.00 -18.27 -4.52
CA ASP A 21 15.02 -18.77 -5.91
C ASP A 21 14.28 -17.86 -6.89
N LEU A 22 13.20 -17.22 -6.44
CA LEU A 22 12.40 -16.31 -7.26
C LEU A 22 12.96 -14.88 -7.18
N PRO A 23 12.89 -14.10 -8.26
CA PRO A 23 13.29 -12.70 -8.24
C PRO A 23 12.34 -11.91 -7.34
N ILE A 24 12.84 -11.40 -6.21
CA ILE A 24 12.02 -10.73 -5.20
C ILE A 24 12.10 -9.21 -5.26
N PHE A 25 13.01 -8.63 -6.03
CA PHE A 25 13.06 -7.17 -6.21
C PHE A 25 12.61 -6.75 -7.60
N LEU A 26 12.05 -5.55 -7.70
CA LEU A 26 11.94 -4.83 -8.97
C LEU A 26 13.28 -4.20 -9.32
N ASN A 27 13.64 -4.26 -10.60
CA ASN A 27 14.92 -3.81 -11.15
C ASN A 27 14.70 -2.96 -12.41
N PRO A 28 15.71 -2.18 -12.85
CA PRO A 28 15.58 -1.32 -14.03
C PRO A 28 15.10 -2.04 -15.30
N GLN A 29 15.50 -3.30 -15.50
CA GLN A 29 15.09 -4.12 -16.65
C GLN A 29 13.60 -4.47 -16.69
N ASP A 30 12.90 -4.34 -15.56
CA ASP A 30 11.45 -4.58 -15.47
C ASP A 30 10.63 -3.39 -16.03
N PHE A 31 11.30 -2.29 -16.42
CA PHE A 31 10.68 -1.04 -16.83
C PHE A 31 11.27 -0.50 -18.14
N PRO A 32 10.55 0.38 -18.86
CA PRO A 32 11.13 1.14 -19.94
C PRO A 32 12.35 1.95 -19.48
N ASN A 33 13.27 2.20 -20.40
CA ASN A 33 14.49 2.96 -20.12
C ASN A 33 14.18 4.29 -19.42
N SER A 34 14.97 4.62 -18.38
CA SER A 34 14.84 5.84 -17.58
C SER A 34 13.51 6.01 -16.83
N ARG A 35 12.75 4.93 -16.64
CA ARG A 35 11.49 4.92 -15.86
C ARG A 35 11.59 4.16 -14.54
N PHE A 36 12.80 4.03 -14.00
CA PHE A 36 13.08 3.36 -12.73
C PHE A 36 13.89 4.27 -11.80
N ASP A 37 13.46 4.36 -10.54
CA ASP A 37 14.20 5.05 -9.48
C ASP A 37 14.95 4.02 -8.63
N SER A 38 16.28 4.01 -8.75
CA SER A 38 17.15 3.09 -8.00
C SER A 38 17.16 3.33 -6.50
N ALA A 39 16.76 4.51 -6.02
CA ALA A 39 16.65 4.77 -4.59
C ALA A 39 15.42 4.11 -3.96
N LYS A 40 14.42 3.74 -4.78
CA LYS A 40 13.19 3.09 -4.33
C LYS A 40 13.32 1.57 -4.41
N ILE A 41 13.65 0.95 -3.28
CA ILE A 41 13.86 -0.49 -3.21
C ILE A 41 12.51 -1.17 -2.99
N VAL A 42 11.96 -1.75 -4.05
CA VAL A 42 10.67 -2.45 -3.99
C VAL A 42 10.89 -3.97 -3.94
N LEU A 43 10.51 -4.57 -2.82
CA LEU A 43 10.49 -6.01 -2.59
C LEU A 43 9.07 -6.55 -2.82
N ARG A 44 8.95 -7.58 -3.66
CA ARG A 44 7.73 -8.32 -4.00
C ARG A 44 7.49 -9.44 -2.99
N ALA A 45 6.82 -9.12 -1.89
CA ALA A 45 6.46 -10.06 -0.82
C ALA A 45 5.62 -11.24 -1.34
N ASN A 46 4.75 -11.00 -2.33
CA ASN A 46 3.92 -12.04 -2.94
C ASN A 46 4.72 -13.15 -3.64
N GLN A 47 5.93 -12.86 -4.13
CA GLN A 47 6.84 -13.87 -4.72
C GLN A 47 7.35 -14.87 -3.69
N LEU A 48 7.34 -14.49 -2.40
CA LEU A 48 7.71 -15.36 -1.29
C LEU A 48 6.48 -15.91 -0.53
N GLY A 49 5.27 -15.67 -1.05
CA GLY A 49 4.02 -16.01 -0.36
C GLY A 49 3.76 -15.21 0.92
N LEU A 50 4.48 -14.10 1.10
CA LEU A 50 4.43 -13.27 2.29
C LEU A 50 3.28 -12.25 2.23
N SER A 51 2.97 -11.67 3.39
CA SER A 51 2.27 -10.40 3.51
C SER A 51 3.29 -9.31 3.80
N GLY A 52 3.35 -8.24 3.00
CA GLY A 52 4.25 -7.12 3.25
C GLY A 52 4.00 -6.47 4.61
N VAL A 53 2.72 -6.34 4.99
CA VAL A 53 2.28 -5.82 6.32
C VAL A 53 2.85 -6.64 7.48
N GLU A 54 2.90 -7.98 7.36
CA GLU A 54 3.45 -8.80 8.44
C GLU A 54 4.98 -8.69 8.52
N VAL A 55 5.66 -8.59 7.38
CA VAL A 55 7.11 -8.36 7.35
C VAL A 55 7.45 -6.99 7.97
N GLU A 56 6.70 -5.93 7.63
CA GLU A 56 6.83 -4.61 8.25
C GLU A 56 6.69 -4.71 9.78
N ARG A 57 5.67 -5.43 10.27
CA ARG A 57 5.48 -5.63 11.71
C ARG A 57 6.66 -6.31 12.40
N GLN A 58 7.33 -7.25 11.73
CA GLN A 58 8.53 -7.89 12.28
C GLN A 58 9.76 -6.96 12.22
N LEU A 59 9.91 -6.17 11.15
CA LEU A 59 10.95 -5.16 11.03
C LEU A 59 10.81 -4.07 12.11
N GLU A 60 9.60 -3.63 12.41
CA GLU A 60 9.31 -2.65 13.46
C GLU A 60 9.77 -3.12 14.84
N LYS A 61 9.62 -4.42 15.15
CA LYS A 61 10.12 -5.01 16.41
C LYS A 61 11.64 -4.98 16.51
N GLN A 62 12.34 -4.87 15.37
CA GLN A 62 13.79 -4.72 15.28
C GLN A 62 14.21 -3.25 15.11
N GLY A 63 13.28 -2.30 15.24
CA GLY A 63 13.56 -0.87 15.10
C GLY A 63 13.71 -0.38 13.66
N VAL A 64 13.39 -1.21 12.66
CA VAL A 64 13.45 -0.84 11.24
C VAL A 64 12.08 -0.36 10.77
N ARG A 65 12.04 0.82 10.14
CA ARG A 65 10.85 1.36 9.48
C ARG A 65 10.98 1.24 7.96
N VAL A 66 9.89 0.90 7.31
CA VAL A 66 9.79 0.91 5.84
C VAL A 66 9.00 2.13 5.41
N GLU A 67 9.13 2.53 4.15
CA GLU A 67 8.33 3.63 3.59
C GLU A 67 6.87 3.21 3.42
N MET A 68 6.67 1.98 2.95
CA MET A 68 5.35 1.45 2.64
C MET A 68 5.37 -0.07 2.66
N ALA A 69 4.33 -0.69 3.21
CA ALA A 69 4.06 -2.10 3.03
C ALA A 69 2.57 -2.34 2.76
N ASP A 70 2.28 -3.10 1.71
CA ASP A 70 0.93 -3.58 1.43
C ASP A 70 0.88 -5.10 1.48
N ARG A 71 -0.21 -5.66 0.95
CA ARG A 71 -0.38 -7.10 0.87
C ARG A 71 0.78 -7.77 0.12
N ASP A 72 1.24 -7.20 -0.98
CA ASP A 72 2.12 -7.87 -1.95
C ASP A 72 3.53 -7.30 -2.02
N THR A 73 3.78 -6.13 -1.44
CA THR A 73 5.01 -5.36 -1.60
C THR A 73 5.47 -4.69 -0.32
N ILE A 74 6.78 -4.47 -0.24
CA ILE A 74 7.45 -3.67 0.78
C ILE A 74 8.38 -2.71 0.05
N VAL A 75 8.40 -1.45 0.49
CA VAL A 75 9.21 -0.40 -0.10
C VAL A 75 10.13 0.20 0.95
N PHE A 76 11.42 0.23 0.63
CA PHE A 76 12.42 1.00 1.36
C PHE A 76 12.85 2.20 0.51
N LEU A 77 13.18 3.31 1.17
CA LEU A 77 13.79 4.47 0.52
C LEU A 77 15.24 4.57 0.95
N ALA A 78 16.13 4.47 -0.03
CA ALA A 78 17.54 4.78 0.12
C ALA A 78 17.77 6.28 -0.10
N THR A 79 18.53 6.90 0.78
CA THR A 79 18.82 8.33 0.76
C THR A 79 20.33 8.58 0.83
N LEU A 80 20.74 9.82 0.64
CA LEU A 80 22.15 10.21 0.80
C LEU A 80 22.64 10.13 2.26
N ALA A 81 21.74 9.93 3.22
CA ALA A 81 22.10 9.73 4.62
C ALA A 81 22.47 8.28 4.94
N ASP A 82 22.10 7.33 4.08
CA ASP A 82 22.33 5.90 4.32
C ASP A 82 23.75 5.49 3.91
N THR A 83 24.40 4.76 4.80
CA THR A 83 25.74 4.21 4.59
C THR A 83 25.67 2.76 4.12
N THR A 84 26.74 2.25 3.53
CA THR A 84 26.85 0.82 3.18
C THR A 84 26.64 -0.09 4.40
N GLN A 85 27.03 0.35 5.61
CA GLN A 85 26.81 -0.40 6.84
C GLN A 85 25.32 -0.51 7.21
N ASP A 86 24.52 0.51 6.92
CA ASP A 86 23.07 0.48 7.16
C ASP A 86 22.40 -0.57 6.28
N PHE A 87 22.81 -0.66 5.01
CA PHE A 87 22.35 -1.72 4.10
C PHE A 87 22.75 -3.12 4.55
N PHE A 88 23.97 -3.33 5.04
CA PHE A 88 24.39 -4.62 5.61
C PHE A 88 23.56 -4.99 6.84
N THR A 89 23.32 -4.04 7.73
CA THR A 89 22.51 -4.24 8.94
C THR A 89 21.07 -4.58 8.57
N LEU A 90 20.50 -3.87 7.59
CA LEU A 90 19.17 -4.15 7.07
C LEU A 90 19.07 -5.57 6.48
N ALA A 91 20.06 -6.00 5.68
CA ALA A 91 20.06 -7.35 5.10
C ALA A 91 20.10 -8.43 6.18
N ALA A 92 20.94 -8.25 7.21
CA ALA A 92 21.07 -9.18 8.33
C ALA A 92 19.77 -9.34 9.12
N ILE A 93 18.95 -8.29 9.22
CA ILE A 93 17.63 -8.32 9.89
C ILE A 93 16.57 -8.89 8.94
N LEU A 94 16.55 -8.46 7.68
CA LEU A 94 15.49 -8.76 6.72
C LEU A 94 15.51 -10.23 6.29
N ILE A 95 16.68 -10.81 6.00
CA ILE A 95 16.80 -12.17 5.48
C ILE A 95 16.16 -13.22 6.42
N PRO A 96 16.45 -13.25 7.74
CA PRO A 96 15.79 -14.17 8.67
C PRO A 96 14.28 -14.03 8.71
N ILE A 97 13.76 -12.79 8.70
CA ILE A 97 12.32 -12.51 8.73
C ILE A 97 11.64 -13.08 7.48
N LEU A 98 12.20 -12.82 6.30
CA LEU A 98 11.67 -13.30 5.03
C LEU A 98 11.66 -14.83 4.97
N LYS A 99 12.72 -15.49 5.45
CA LYS A 99 12.81 -16.97 5.52
C LYS A 99 11.79 -17.55 6.49
N GLN A 100 11.63 -16.93 7.66
CA GLN A 100 10.71 -17.41 8.70
C GLN A 100 9.24 -17.38 8.24
N LEU A 101 8.86 -16.32 7.51
CA LEU A 101 7.46 -16.10 7.13
C LEU A 101 7.08 -16.77 5.80
N GLN A 102 8.06 -17.37 5.09
CA GLN A 102 7.90 -17.83 3.71
C GLN A 102 6.72 -18.80 3.55
N GLY A 103 5.98 -18.60 2.46
CA GLY A 103 4.81 -19.40 2.12
C GLY A 103 4.74 -19.73 0.64
N VAL A 104 3.54 -20.10 0.18
CA VAL A 104 3.30 -20.38 -1.24
C VAL A 104 3.21 -19.06 -2.01
N PRO A 105 4.04 -18.86 -3.06
CA PRO A 105 3.96 -17.67 -3.90
C PRO A 105 2.56 -17.47 -4.47
N ARG A 106 2.16 -16.21 -4.62
CA ARG A 106 0.79 -15.85 -5.03
C ARG A 106 0.78 -14.72 -6.06
N PRO A 107 -0.22 -14.70 -6.97
CA PRO A 107 -0.35 -13.62 -7.93
C PRO A 107 -0.56 -12.29 -7.20
N SER A 108 -0.05 -11.21 -7.79
CA SER A 108 -0.33 -9.88 -7.28
C SER A 108 -1.78 -9.51 -7.56
N VAL A 109 -2.40 -8.78 -6.64
CA VAL A 109 -3.78 -8.31 -6.77
C VAL A 109 -3.81 -6.79 -6.87
N THR A 110 -4.55 -6.27 -7.83
CA THR A 110 -4.76 -4.83 -8.00
C THR A 110 -5.52 -4.26 -6.80
N SER A 111 -4.99 -3.19 -6.22
CA SER A 111 -5.68 -2.45 -5.16
C SER A 111 -7.02 -1.90 -5.66
N LEU A 112 -8.01 -1.85 -4.76
CA LEU A 112 -9.34 -1.32 -5.04
C LEU A 112 -9.29 0.09 -5.66
N SER A 113 -8.35 0.93 -5.21
CA SER A 113 -8.14 2.29 -5.73
C SER A 113 -7.89 2.36 -7.23
N TRP A 114 -7.48 1.26 -7.88
CA TRP A 114 -7.20 1.19 -9.31
C TRP A 114 -8.21 0.34 -10.10
N SER A 115 -9.14 -0.32 -9.40
CA SER A 115 -10.14 -1.19 -10.02
C SER A 115 -11.52 -0.53 -10.13
N ILE A 116 -11.77 0.51 -9.33
CA ILE A 116 -13.05 1.21 -9.30
C ILE A 116 -13.09 2.31 -10.35
N VAL A 117 -14.18 2.31 -11.14
CA VAL A 117 -14.56 3.46 -11.97
C VAL A 117 -15.56 4.30 -11.18
N PRO A 118 -15.21 5.54 -10.80
CA PRO A 118 -16.07 6.36 -9.96
C PRO A 118 -17.33 6.80 -10.70
N GLN A 119 -18.44 6.86 -9.98
CA GLN A 119 -19.71 7.41 -10.47
C GLN A 119 -19.96 8.75 -9.78
N ILE A 120 -19.89 9.84 -10.55
CA ILE A 120 -20.06 11.19 -10.02
C ILE A 120 -21.56 11.49 -9.90
N GLY A 121 -22.03 11.79 -8.69
CA GLY A 121 -23.40 12.25 -8.44
C GLY A 121 -23.52 13.77 -8.46
N ILE A 122 -22.64 14.46 -7.72
CA ILE A 122 -22.55 15.93 -7.66
C ILE A 122 -21.08 16.36 -7.64
N SER A 123 -20.82 17.66 -7.74
CA SER A 123 -19.45 18.16 -7.66
C SER A 123 -18.86 17.96 -6.26
N ILE A 124 -17.54 17.80 -6.18
CA ILE A 124 -16.81 17.71 -4.90
C ILE A 124 -17.13 18.91 -4.01
N ARG A 125 -17.26 20.11 -4.60
CA ARG A 125 -17.63 21.34 -3.88
C ARG A 125 -19.01 21.22 -3.27
N ASP A 126 -20.01 20.79 -4.04
CA ASP A 126 -21.38 20.69 -3.55
C ASP A 126 -21.47 19.65 -2.44
N ALA A 127 -20.82 18.49 -2.60
CA ALA A 127 -20.75 17.48 -1.56
C ALA A 127 -20.06 17.98 -0.27
N TYR A 128 -18.99 18.77 -0.42
CA TYR A 128 -18.27 19.34 0.72
C TYR A 128 -19.13 20.30 1.55
N PHE A 129 -19.99 21.09 0.89
CA PHE A 129 -20.88 22.05 1.57
C PHE A 129 -22.29 21.51 1.88
N ALA A 130 -22.62 20.32 1.41
CA ALA A 130 -23.93 19.73 1.63
C ALA A 130 -24.16 19.38 3.11
N GLU A 131 -25.44 19.40 3.52
CA GLU A 131 -25.80 18.71 4.75
C GLU A 131 -25.53 17.21 4.60
N SER A 132 -24.99 16.60 5.66
CA SER A 132 -24.60 15.20 5.65
C SER A 132 -25.16 14.46 6.86
N GLU A 133 -25.29 13.14 6.74
CA GLU A 133 -25.68 12.23 7.81
C GLU A 133 -24.76 10.99 7.82
N LEU A 134 -24.65 10.32 8.97
CA LEU A 134 -23.99 9.03 9.08
C LEU A 134 -25.04 7.92 8.97
N VAL A 135 -24.86 7.01 8.03
CA VAL A 135 -25.73 5.84 7.82
C VAL A 135 -24.91 4.56 7.89
N ASP A 136 -25.53 3.43 8.21
CA ASP A 136 -24.85 2.13 8.17
C ASP A 136 -24.40 1.77 6.74
N ALA A 137 -23.41 0.88 6.63
CA ALA A 137 -22.83 0.46 5.35
C ALA A 137 -23.87 0.04 4.30
N LYS A 138 -24.94 -0.67 4.70
CA LYS A 138 -25.96 -1.14 3.76
C LYS A 138 -26.83 0.01 3.26
N SER A 139 -27.18 0.94 4.15
CA SER A 139 -27.92 2.16 3.82
C SER A 139 -27.11 3.20 3.03
N ALA A 140 -25.78 3.07 3.03
CA ALA A 140 -24.87 3.92 2.26
C ALA A 140 -24.87 3.60 0.76
N ILE A 141 -25.20 2.35 0.37
CA ILE A 141 -25.14 1.91 -1.02
C ILE A 141 -26.10 2.75 -1.89
N GLY A 142 -25.57 3.30 -2.98
CA GLY A 142 -26.27 4.19 -3.91
C GLY A 142 -26.41 5.64 -3.41
N ARG A 143 -25.86 5.98 -2.23
CA ARG A 143 -25.84 7.36 -1.73
C ARG A 143 -24.57 8.07 -2.18
N ILE A 144 -24.61 9.40 -2.17
CA ILE A 144 -23.46 10.25 -2.46
C ILE A 144 -22.60 10.36 -1.20
N SER A 145 -21.32 10.00 -1.30
CA SER A 145 -20.36 10.20 -0.22
C SER A 145 -20.13 11.68 0.05
N ALA A 146 -20.14 12.05 1.33
CA ALA A 146 -19.62 13.34 1.78
C ALA A 146 -18.14 13.26 2.21
N ASP A 147 -17.60 12.05 2.31
CA ASP A 147 -16.20 11.80 2.69
C ASP A 147 -15.32 11.53 1.48
N LEU A 148 -14.04 11.84 1.65
CA LEU A 148 -12.96 11.21 0.91
C LEU A 148 -12.58 9.92 1.64
N ILE A 149 -12.44 8.79 0.93
CA ILE A 149 -12.07 7.51 1.53
C ILE A 149 -10.91 6.90 0.77
N ALA A 150 -9.79 6.66 1.45
CA ALA A 150 -8.58 6.11 0.85
C ALA A 150 -7.99 4.98 1.73
N PRO A 151 -7.89 3.74 1.20
CA PRO A 151 -7.04 2.73 1.79
C PRO A 151 -5.57 3.16 1.76
N TYR A 152 -4.87 2.95 2.87
CA TYR A 152 -3.45 3.25 3.00
C TYR A 152 -2.66 2.02 3.45
N PRO A 153 -1.63 1.61 2.69
CA PRO A 153 -1.25 2.11 1.36
C PRO A 153 -2.18 1.62 0.20
N PRO A 154 -2.17 2.27 -0.99
CA PRO A 154 -1.25 3.32 -1.45
C PRO A 154 -1.65 4.75 -1.06
N GLY A 155 -2.77 4.96 -0.37
CA GLY A 155 -3.26 6.30 -0.04
C GLY A 155 -3.96 7.01 -1.21
N VAL A 156 -4.30 6.28 -2.27
CA VAL A 156 -5.12 6.78 -3.38
C VAL A 156 -6.59 6.61 -3.03
N ALA A 157 -7.35 7.69 -3.15
CA ALA A 157 -8.77 7.69 -2.85
C ALA A 157 -9.52 6.65 -3.72
N VAL A 158 -10.32 5.81 -3.07
CA VAL A 158 -11.35 4.99 -3.72
C VAL A 158 -12.62 5.80 -3.92
N VAL A 159 -12.86 6.75 -3.02
CA VAL A 159 -14.03 7.63 -3.04
C VAL A 159 -13.59 9.06 -2.81
N ALA A 160 -14.01 9.97 -3.69
CA ALA A 160 -14.01 11.40 -3.46
C ALA A 160 -15.41 11.89 -3.04
N PRO A 161 -15.51 13.01 -2.29
CA PRO A 161 -16.81 13.62 -2.00
C PRO A 161 -17.59 13.90 -3.30
N GLY A 162 -18.88 13.61 -3.32
CA GLY A 162 -19.73 13.78 -4.50
C GLY A 162 -19.87 12.55 -5.39
N GLU A 163 -19.06 11.51 -5.14
CA GLU A 163 -19.18 10.22 -5.80
C GLU A 163 -20.20 9.31 -5.12
N ILE A 164 -20.82 8.42 -5.89
CA ILE A 164 -21.80 7.44 -5.42
C ILE A 164 -21.08 6.25 -4.81
N LEU A 165 -21.46 5.90 -3.57
CA LEU A 165 -21.00 4.70 -2.89
C LEU A 165 -21.70 3.47 -3.49
N THR A 166 -21.05 2.79 -4.43
CA THR A 166 -21.58 1.55 -5.01
C THR A 166 -21.42 0.38 -4.01
N GLU A 167 -22.14 -0.72 -4.25
CA GLU A 167 -21.97 -1.94 -3.45
C GLU A 167 -20.54 -2.47 -3.51
N GLU A 168 -19.90 -2.42 -4.68
CA GLU A 168 -18.50 -2.82 -4.88
C GLU A 168 -17.54 -1.98 -4.04
N ILE A 169 -17.75 -0.65 -3.99
CA ILE A 169 -16.94 0.26 -3.18
C ILE A 169 -17.10 -0.08 -1.70
N VAL A 170 -18.33 -0.16 -1.20
CA VAL A 170 -18.60 -0.40 0.23
C VAL A 170 -18.03 -1.75 0.67
N THR A 171 -18.34 -2.81 -0.08
CA THR A 171 -17.87 -4.16 0.25
C THR A 171 -16.35 -4.31 0.10
N GLY A 172 -15.76 -3.73 -0.96
CA GLY A 172 -14.32 -3.75 -1.19
C GLY A 172 -13.54 -2.99 -0.11
N LEU A 173 -14.03 -1.83 0.32
CA LEU A 173 -13.42 -1.05 1.39
C LEU A 173 -13.48 -1.80 2.73
N SER A 174 -14.64 -2.39 3.08
CA SER A 174 -14.78 -3.21 4.29
C SER A 174 -13.87 -4.44 4.28
N ALA A 175 -13.74 -5.13 3.13
CA ALA A 175 -12.83 -6.27 3.01
C ALA A 175 -11.35 -5.84 3.14
N THR A 176 -11.00 -4.68 2.58
CA THR A 176 -9.66 -4.09 2.69
C THR A 176 -9.33 -3.74 4.15
N GLN A 177 -10.27 -3.14 4.86
CA GLN A 177 -10.14 -2.84 6.29
C GLN A 177 -9.99 -4.13 7.13
N ALA A 178 -10.80 -5.15 6.86
CA ALA A 178 -10.76 -6.43 7.57
C ALA A 178 -9.43 -7.18 7.35
N ALA A 179 -8.76 -6.95 6.21
CA ALA A 179 -7.42 -7.44 5.93
C ALA A 179 -6.30 -6.68 6.68
N GLY A 180 -6.65 -5.70 7.52
CA GLY A 180 -5.72 -4.91 8.33
C GLY A 180 -5.17 -3.67 7.64
N VAL A 181 -5.68 -3.30 6.46
CA VAL A 181 -5.28 -2.07 5.76
C VAL A 181 -5.94 -0.88 6.44
N ARG A 182 -5.16 0.17 6.71
CA ARG A 182 -5.67 1.39 7.32
C ARG A 182 -6.59 2.12 6.34
N ILE A 183 -7.75 2.57 6.82
CA ILE A 183 -8.63 3.44 6.04
C ILE A 183 -8.43 4.89 6.52
N ALA A 184 -8.05 5.76 5.60
CA ALA A 184 -7.86 7.18 5.84
C ALA A 184 -9.06 8.00 5.36
N TYR A 185 -9.27 9.13 6.04
CA TYR A 185 -10.21 10.21 5.71
C TYR A 185 -11.71 9.89 5.78
N ALA A 186 -12.08 8.61 5.89
CA ALA A 186 -13.43 8.24 6.31
C ALA A 186 -13.74 8.82 7.70
N THR A 187 -14.93 9.40 7.86
CA THR A 187 -15.43 9.91 9.14
C THR A 187 -15.48 8.79 10.18
N ASP A 188 -15.83 7.57 9.76
CA ASP A 188 -15.74 6.36 10.57
C ASP A 188 -14.73 5.39 9.93
N PRO A 189 -13.51 5.26 10.48
CA PRO A 189 -12.47 4.41 9.91
C PRO A 189 -12.73 2.90 10.08
N THR A 190 -13.72 2.51 10.88
CA THR A 190 -14.16 1.10 10.97
C THR A 190 -15.00 0.69 9.77
N LEU A 191 -15.52 1.68 9.02
CA LEU A 191 -16.47 1.49 7.92
C LEU A 191 -17.78 0.80 8.33
N GLU A 192 -18.14 0.83 9.61
CA GLU A 192 -19.48 0.44 10.07
C GLU A 192 -20.54 1.46 9.61
N ARG A 193 -20.15 2.74 9.55
CA ARG A 193 -20.98 3.84 9.05
C ARG A 193 -20.25 4.66 8.00
N PHE A 194 -21.03 5.28 7.12
CA PHE A 194 -20.54 6.14 6.05
C PHE A 194 -21.21 7.50 6.15
N ARG A 195 -20.44 8.56 5.95
CA ARG A 195 -20.98 9.92 5.89
C ARG A 195 -21.44 10.20 4.47
N VAL A 196 -22.74 10.44 4.32
CA VAL A 196 -23.39 10.64 3.03
C VAL A 196 -24.10 11.98 3.00
N VAL A 197 -24.28 12.54 1.80
CA VAL A 197 -25.11 13.72 1.58
C VAL A 197 -26.56 13.39 1.93
N LYS A 198 -27.20 14.23 2.76
CA LYS A 198 -28.62 14.10 3.10
C LYS A 198 -29.48 14.25 1.85
N ARG A 199 -30.59 13.52 1.82
CA ARG A 199 -31.60 13.64 0.77
C ARG A 199 -32.43 14.90 0.93
#